data_AF-A0A368L0E4-F1
#
_entry.id   AF-A0A368L0E4-F1
#
_cell.length_a   1.000
_cell.length_b   1.000
_cell.length_c   1.000
_cell.angle_alpha   90.00
_cell.angle_beta   90.00
_cell.angle_gamma   90.00
#
_symmetry.space_group_name_H-M   'P 1'
#
loop_
_entity.id
_entity.type
_entity.pdbx_description
1 polymer ?
#
loop_
_entity_poly.entity_id
_entity_poly.type
_entity_poly.pdbx_seq_one_letter_code
_entity_poly.pdbx_strand_id
1 'polypeptide(L)'
;MDSSAIFERTAAGWQEIKQKSHGLTQSERLVLILVDGNARFGEILRKAPSLRPERLLLALQKLTNQGLVVERLLDSVPYAEAAEEAWPSNPTPDEVQRFLQQDKLDPVSQVMEGLADAADAVHMPLADLLPNTQFELDSAADPAPLVMPGAPALLSIAPEKEAAPVSSVPLPDIKTPTLPLSAAIEAQPALPPDWERRNKRQERRQSTERRQEQRRYQKVEPSPIPLQPSVAWHFPSFSIGVIVGAGAVLLYLWWV
;
A
#
# COMPACT_ATOMS: atom_id res chain seq x y z
N MET A 1 19.39 7.92 6.20
CA MET A 1 18.19 8.07 5.36
C MET A 1 17.97 9.53 5.18
N ASP A 2 18.01 9.97 3.93
CA ASP A 2 17.96 11.38 3.60
C ASP A 2 16.51 11.85 3.64
N SER A 3 16.26 13.01 4.25
CA SER A 3 14.89 13.53 4.42
C SER A 3 14.23 13.92 3.09
N SER A 4 15.05 14.16 2.07
CA SER A 4 14.67 14.48 0.69
C SER A 4 14.42 13.26 -0.18
N ALA A 5 14.76 12.06 0.29
CA ALA A 5 14.62 10.87 -0.53
C ALA A 5 13.15 10.54 -0.82
N ILE A 6 12.92 10.08 -2.05
CA ILE A 6 11.61 9.60 -2.49
C ILE A 6 11.59 8.09 -2.32
N PHE A 7 10.55 7.59 -1.66
CA PHE A 7 10.39 6.15 -1.47
C PHE A 7 9.45 5.58 -2.52
N GLU A 8 9.89 4.49 -3.15
CA GLU A 8 9.12 3.76 -4.15
C GLU A 8 8.88 2.32 -3.73
N ARG A 9 7.67 1.82 -3.99
CA ARG A 9 7.31 0.43 -3.77
C ARG A 9 7.82 -0.45 -4.91
N THR A 10 8.54 -1.51 -4.57
CA THR A 10 9.01 -2.47 -5.58
C THR A 10 7.91 -3.44 -6.00
N ALA A 11 8.15 -4.21 -7.06
CA ALA A 11 7.26 -5.31 -7.45
C ALA A 11 7.05 -6.32 -6.31
N ALA A 12 8.11 -6.60 -5.53
CA ALA A 12 8.02 -7.44 -4.33
C ALA A 12 7.14 -6.80 -3.25
N GLY A 13 7.25 -5.49 -3.03
CA GLY A 13 6.36 -4.73 -2.15
C GLY A 13 4.89 -4.83 -2.54
N TRP A 14 4.58 -4.77 -3.84
CA TRP A 14 3.21 -4.97 -4.35
C TRP A 14 2.69 -6.39 -4.10
N GLN A 15 3.52 -7.40 -4.33
CA GLN A 15 3.16 -8.79 -4.02
C GLN A 15 2.95 -9.00 -2.52
N GLU A 16 3.78 -8.40 -1.68
CA GLU A 16 3.66 -8.50 -0.23
C GLU A 16 2.34 -7.91 0.30
N ILE A 17 1.85 -6.81 -0.27
CA ILE A 17 0.54 -6.25 0.11
C ILE A 17 -0.60 -7.26 -0.17
N LYS A 18 -0.51 -7.98 -1.28
CA LYS A 18 -1.52 -8.98 -1.68
C LYS A 18 -1.40 -10.27 -0.86
N GLN A 19 -0.19 -10.83 -0.77
CA GLN A 19 0.06 -12.18 -0.28
C GLN A 19 0.39 -12.24 1.21
N LYS A 20 0.87 -11.14 1.80
CA LYS A 20 1.16 -11.02 3.22
C LYS A 20 2.21 -12.00 3.75
N SER A 21 3.20 -12.38 2.93
CA SER A 21 4.10 -13.49 3.18
C SER A 21 5.29 -13.17 4.09
N HIS A 22 5.74 -11.91 4.18
CA HIS A 22 6.96 -11.52 4.89
C HIS A 22 6.79 -11.28 6.39
N GLY A 23 5.62 -11.55 6.95
CA GLY A 23 5.37 -11.38 8.40
C GLY A 23 5.56 -9.94 8.89
N LEU A 24 5.30 -8.95 8.03
CA LEU A 24 5.41 -7.54 8.36
C LEU A 24 4.52 -7.18 9.56
N THR A 25 5.03 -6.30 10.43
CA THR A 25 4.20 -5.73 11.50
C THR A 25 3.10 -4.83 10.92
N GLN A 26 2.06 -4.55 11.71
CA GLN A 26 0.97 -3.69 11.25
C GLN A 26 1.46 -2.29 10.83
N SER A 27 2.41 -1.72 11.59
CA SER A 27 3.02 -0.43 11.26
C SER A 27 3.83 -0.49 9.97
N GLU A 28 4.62 -1.55 9.77
CA GLU A 28 5.41 -1.73 8.54
C GLU A 28 4.51 -1.85 7.32
N ARG A 29 3.42 -2.63 7.42
CA ARG A 29 2.47 -2.77 6.32
C ARG A 29 1.73 -1.47 6.04
N LEU A 30 1.34 -0.72 7.07
CA LEU A 30 0.74 0.60 6.87
C LEU A 30 1.68 1.52 6.10
N VAL A 31 2.97 1.58 6.50
CA VAL A 31 3.98 2.36 5.77
C VAL A 31 4.12 1.88 4.34
N LEU A 32 4.22 0.57 4.10
CA LEU A 32 4.32 0.00 2.75
C LEU A 32 3.13 0.40 1.85
N ILE A 33 1.92 0.42 2.40
CA ILE A 33 0.69 0.85 1.70
C ILE A 33 0.70 2.35 1.37
N LEU A 34 1.34 3.18 2.20
CA LEU A 34 1.42 4.64 1.99
C LEU A 34 2.53 5.07 1.03
N VAL A 35 3.49 4.19 0.75
CA VAL A 35 4.56 4.43 -0.22
C VAL A 35 4.01 4.21 -1.63
N ASP A 36 3.64 5.30 -2.30
CA ASP A 36 2.97 5.28 -3.61
C ASP A 36 3.93 5.52 -4.81
N GLY A 37 5.24 5.58 -4.58
CA GLY A 37 6.23 5.86 -5.64
C GLY A 37 6.78 7.29 -5.68
N ASN A 38 6.00 8.25 -5.16
CA ASN A 38 6.36 9.68 -5.17
C ASN A 38 6.44 10.29 -3.77
N ALA A 39 6.25 9.51 -2.71
CA ALA A 39 6.10 10.04 -1.37
C ALA A 39 7.45 10.27 -0.68
N ARG A 40 7.66 11.48 -0.17
CA ARG A 40 8.81 11.82 0.70
C ARG A 40 8.54 11.42 2.15
N PHE A 41 9.58 11.32 2.97
CA PHE A 41 9.45 10.97 4.40
C PHE A 41 8.40 11.83 5.13
N GLY A 42 8.46 13.16 4.94
CA GLY A 42 7.53 14.09 5.58
C GLY A 42 6.08 13.93 5.12
N GLU A 43 5.84 13.52 3.87
CA GLU A 43 4.50 13.27 3.33
C GLU A 43 3.92 11.98 3.89
N ILE A 44 4.74 10.93 4.00
CA ILE A 44 4.32 9.67 4.61
C ILE A 44 3.98 9.91 6.08
N LEU A 45 4.77 10.71 6.79
CA LEU A 45 4.49 11.09 8.18
C LEU A 45 3.16 11.85 8.32
N ARG A 46 2.87 12.79 7.40
CA ARG A 46 1.58 13.51 7.37
C ARG A 46 0.40 12.58 7.11
N LYS A 47 0.56 11.59 6.22
CA LYS A 47 -0.47 10.58 5.93
C LYS A 47 -0.68 9.59 7.09
N ALA A 48 0.31 9.42 7.97
CA ALA A 48 0.27 8.50 9.11
C ALA A 48 0.56 9.20 10.46
N PRO A 49 -0.32 10.08 10.93
CA PRO A 49 -0.09 10.84 12.17
C PRO A 49 -0.03 9.98 13.43
N SER A 50 -0.54 8.73 13.37
CA SER A 50 -0.45 7.77 14.48
C SER A 50 0.94 7.15 14.65
N LEU A 51 1.81 7.26 13.64
CA LEU A 51 3.18 6.76 13.66
C LEU A 51 4.13 7.87 14.11
N ARG A 52 4.94 7.58 15.12
CA ARG A 52 6.02 8.48 15.51
C ARG A 52 7.12 8.51 14.43
N PRO A 53 7.85 9.63 14.25
CA PRO A 53 8.89 9.76 13.24
C PRO A 53 9.95 8.66 13.33
N GLU A 54 10.36 8.27 14.54
CA GLU A 54 11.39 7.24 14.75
C GLU A 54 10.89 5.87 14.32
N ARG A 55 9.60 5.59 14.56
CA ARG A 55 8.95 4.33 14.14
C ARG A 55 8.82 4.26 12.62
N LEU A 56 8.50 5.38 11.97
CA LEU A 56 8.43 5.46 10.51
C LEU A 56 9.81 5.21 9.89
N LEU A 57 10.86 5.83 10.43
CA LEU A 57 12.23 5.64 9.95
C LEU A 57 12.69 4.19 10.07
N LEU A 58 12.45 3.55 11.23
CA LEU A 58 12.76 2.13 11.43
C LEU A 58 11.97 1.22 10.48
N ALA A 59 10.70 1.53 10.25
CA ALA A 59 9.87 0.78 9.31
C ALA A 59 10.38 0.90 7.88
N LEU A 60 10.69 2.11 7.41
CA LEU A 60 11.25 2.35 6.08
C LEU A 60 12.59 1.64 5.92
N GLN A 61 13.50 1.77 6.87
CA GLN A 61 14.80 1.08 6.84
C GLN A 61 14.63 -0.44 6.72
N LYS A 62 13.69 -1.02 7.49
CA LYS A 62 13.42 -2.46 7.43
C LYS A 62 12.80 -2.88 6.09
N LEU A 63 11.86 -2.10 5.56
CA LEU A 63 11.25 -2.36 4.24
C LEU A 63 12.28 -2.24 3.11
N THR A 64 13.21 -1.30 3.21
CA THR A 64 14.34 -1.16 2.26
C THR A 64 15.28 -2.35 2.35
N ASN A 65 15.67 -2.76 3.56
CA ASN A 65 16.52 -3.94 3.78
C ASN A 65 15.89 -5.25 3.25
N GLN A 66 14.56 -5.33 3.21
CA GLN A 66 13.82 -6.46 2.65
C GLN A 66 13.58 -6.36 1.15
N GLY A 67 14.00 -5.27 0.49
CA GLY A 67 13.78 -5.04 -0.94
C GLY A 67 12.31 -4.79 -1.32
N LEU A 68 11.46 -4.45 -0.35
CA LEU A 68 10.03 -4.15 -0.58
C LEU A 68 9.82 -2.68 -0.98
N VAL A 69 10.74 -1.81 -0.56
CA VAL A 69 10.80 -0.39 -0.89
C VAL A 69 12.22 -0.08 -1.38
N VAL A 70 12.33 0.83 -2.34
CA VAL A 70 13.61 1.37 -2.81
C VAL A 70 13.62 2.87 -2.54
N GLU A 71 14.78 3.36 -2.09
CA GLU A 71 15.06 4.77 -1.91
C GLU A 71 15.56 5.32 -3.25
N ARG A 72 14.74 6.17 -3.88
CA ARG A 72 15.13 6.92 -5.07
C ARG A 72 15.70 8.25 -4.60
N LEU A 73 17.03 8.31 -4.55
CA LEU A 73 17.73 9.58 -4.51
C LEU A 73 17.43 10.24 -5.86
N LEU A 74 16.64 11.30 -5.85
CA LEU A 74 16.69 12.22 -6.98
C LEU A 74 18.13 12.73 -6.97
N ASP A 75 18.96 12.24 -7.89
CA ASP A 75 20.20 12.92 -8.24
C ASP A 75 19.84 14.39 -8.32
N SER A 76 20.55 15.19 -7.53
CA SER A 76 20.25 16.59 -7.24
C SER A 76 20.29 17.45 -8.50
N VAL A 77 19.37 17.25 -9.43
CA VAL A 77 18.84 18.32 -10.24
C VAL A 77 17.84 18.98 -9.33
N PRO A 78 18.06 20.24 -8.90
CA PRO A 78 17.21 20.92 -7.95
C PRO A 78 15.84 21.09 -8.58
N TYR A 79 14.96 20.10 -8.46
CA TYR A 79 13.62 20.15 -9.04
C TYR A 79 12.76 21.23 -8.36
N ALA A 80 13.17 21.69 -7.17
CA ALA A 80 12.53 22.82 -6.51
C ALA A 80 12.91 24.18 -7.14
N GLU A 81 14.06 24.29 -7.84
CA GLU A 81 14.43 25.51 -8.57
C GLU A 81 14.15 25.34 -10.07
N ALA A 82 14.38 24.15 -10.64
CA ALA A 82 14.11 23.86 -12.05
C ALA A 82 12.61 23.72 -12.39
N ALA A 83 11.73 23.40 -11.44
CA ALA A 83 10.29 23.40 -11.71
C ALA A 83 9.68 24.82 -11.72
N GLU A 84 10.31 25.80 -11.07
CA GLU A 84 9.94 27.22 -11.25
C GLU A 84 10.67 27.88 -12.44
N GLU A 85 11.83 27.35 -12.85
CA GLU A 85 12.65 27.92 -13.91
C GLU A 85 12.42 27.31 -15.31
N ALA A 86 11.83 26.11 -15.42
CA ALA A 86 11.61 25.44 -16.71
C ALA A 86 10.19 25.59 -17.30
N TRP A 87 9.21 26.09 -16.53
CA TRP A 87 7.97 26.61 -17.10
C TRP A 87 7.88 28.10 -16.82
N PRO A 88 7.92 28.97 -17.84
CA PRO A 88 7.62 30.37 -17.63
C PRO A 88 6.21 30.45 -17.04
N SER A 89 6.13 30.81 -15.76
CA SER A 89 4.86 30.95 -15.01
C SER A 89 3.92 31.98 -15.65
N ASN A 90 4.41 32.75 -16.62
CA ASN A 90 3.62 33.45 -17.62
C ASN A 90 4.20 33.14 -19.00
N PRO A 91 3.58 32.25 -19.80
CA PRO A 91 3.94 32.14 -21.20
C PRO A 91 3.71 33.52 -21.85
N THR A 92 4.69 33.97 -22.63
CA THR A 92 4.56 35.22 -23.38
C THR A 92 3.39 35.12 -24.36
N PRO A 93 2.69 36.21 -24.71
CA PRO A 93 1.59 36.16 -25.67
C PRO A 93 2.02 35.54 -27.02
N ASP A 94 3.29 35.69 -27.41
CA ASP A 94 3.86 35.05 -28.60
C ASP A 94 4.00 33.52 -28.45
N GLU A 95 4.37 33.01 -27.28
CA GLU A 95 4.41 31.57 -26.99
C GLU A 95 3.00 30.97 -26.96
N VAL A 96 2.04 31.68 -26.36
CA VAL A 96 0.62 31.29 -26.38
C VAL A 96 0.10 31.27 -27.82
N GLN A 97 0.49 32.25 -28.65
CA GLN A 97 0.08 32.32 -30.04
C GLN A 97 0.70 31.20 -30.90
N ARG A 98 1.94 30.79 -30.61
CA ARG A 98 2.56 29.59 -31.22
C ARG A 98 1.89 28.30 -30.78
N PHE A 99 1.48 28.18 -29.51
CA PHE A 99 0.71 27.02 -29.04
C PHE A 99 -0.69 26.93 -29.68
N LEU A 100 -1.33 28.08 -29.92
CA LEU A 100 -2.63 28.15 -30.60
C LEU A 100 -2.51 27.88 -32.11
N GLN A 101 -1.38 28.24 -32.71
CA GLN A 101 -1.04 27.83 -34.07
C GLN A 101 -0.51 26.40 -34.03
N GLN A 102 -1.41 25.42 -33.93
CA GLN A 102 -1.05 24.02 -34.17
C GLN A 102 -0.43 23.91 -35.57
N ASP A 103 0.89 23.78 -35.63
CA ASP A 103 1.61 23.54 -36.87
C ASP A 103 1.11 22.22 -37.47
N LYS A 104 0.96 22.17 -38.80
CA LYS A 104 0.58 20.93 -39.51
C LYS A 104 1.54 19.76 -39.30
N LEU A 105 2.74 20.05 -38.79
CA LEU A 105 3.77 19.06 -38.46
C LEU A 105 3.67 18.52 -37.03
N ASP A 106 2.71 18.99 -36.22
CA ASP A 106 2.46 18.45 -34.87
C ASP A 106 2.00 16.98 -34.98
N PRO A 107 2.63 16.02 -34.24
CA PRO A 107 2.22 14.62 -34.25
C PRO A 107 0.73 14.41 -33.95
N VAL A 108 0.07 15.30 -33.19
CA VAL A 108 -1.38 15.18 -32.93
C VAL A 108 -2.19 15.49 -34.20
N SER A 109 -1.77 16.48 -34.99
CA SER A 109 -2.43 16.83 -36.25
C SER A 109 -2.19 15.78 -37.35
N GLN A 110 -1.01 15.15 -37.38
CA GLN A 110 -0.71 14.07 -38.32
C GLN A 110 -1.62 12.84 -38.12
N VAL A 111 -2.02 12.54 -36.88
CA VAL A 111 -2.96 11.43 -36.59
C VAL A 111 -4.37 11.74 -37.11
N MET A 112 -4.80 13.00 -37.07
CA MET A 112 -6.12 13.40 -37.57
C MET A 112 -6.17 13.47 -39.11
N GLU A 113 -5.12 13.98 -39.76
CA GLU A 113 -5.06 14.10 -41.22
C GLU A 113 -4.89 12.72 -41.89
N GLY A 114 -4.10 11.81 -41.28
CA GLY A 114 -4.01 10.41 -41.73
C GLY A 114 -5.31 9.62 -41.59
N LEU A 115 -6.21 10.03 -40.68
CA LEU A 115 -7.52 9.40 -40.51
C LEU A 115 -8.54 9.88 -41.56
N ALA A 116 -8.39 11.11 -42.05
CA ALA A 116 -9.21 11.65 -43.13
C ALA A 116 -8.85 11.04 -44.49
N ASP A 117 -7.56 10.88 -44.79
CA ASP A 117 -7.10 10.22 -46.04
C ASP A 117 -7.40 8.71 -46.06
N ALA A 118 -7.45 8.06 -44.89
CA ALA A 118 -7.86 6.66 -44.78
C ALA A 118 -9.38 6.45 -44.99
N ALA A 119 -10.20 7.49 -44.81
CA ALA A 119 -11.65 7.42 -45.01
C ALA A 119 -12.04 7.45 -46.51
N ASP A 120 -11.26 8.10 -47.37
CA ASP A 120 -11.50 8.13 -48.81
C ASP A 120 -10.96 6.89 -49.55
N ALA A 121 -9.94 6.20 -48.98
CA ALA A 121 -9.34 5.02 -49.60
C ALA A 121 -10.13 3.72 -49.36
N VAL A 122 -11.09 3.72 -48.43
CA VAL A 122 -11.84 2.52 -48.05
C VAL A 122 -13.34 2.80 -48.12
N HIS A 123 -13.89 2.64 -49.32
CA HIS A 123 -15.31 2.42 -49.58
C HIS A 123 -15.75 1.06 -48.96
N MET A 124 -15.52 0.85 -47.66
CA MET A 124 -16.13 -0.25 -46.90
C MET A 124 -17.39 0.31 -46.25
N PRO A 125 -18.56 -0.33 -46.46
CA PRO A 125 -19.77 0.09 -45.79
C PRO A 125 -19.55 0.03 -44.28
N LEU A 126 -19.79 1.15 -43.60
CA LEU A 126 -19.69 1.33 -42.14
C LEU A 126 -20.52 0.31 -41.33
N ALA A 127 -21.36 -0.48 -41.99
CA ALA A 127 -22.17 -1.55 -41.40
C ALA A 127 -21.34 -2.76 -40.94
N ASP A 128 -20.16 -3.02 -41.50
CA ASP A 128 -19.40 -4.26 -41.22
C ASP A 128 -18.28 -4.11 -40.17
N LEU A 129 -17.96 -2.89 -39.72
CA LEU A 129 -16.90 -2.64 -38.74
C LEU A 129 -17.39 -2.44 -37.30
N LEU A 130 -18.69 -2.50 -37.05
CA LEU A 130 -19.19 -2.61 -35.68
C LEU A 130 -19.14 -4.10 -35.29
N PRO A 131 -18.24 -4.52 -34.38
CA PRO A 131 -18.36 -5.84 -33.78
C PRO A 131 -19.75 -5.90 -33.14
N ASN A 132 -20.47 -6.95 -33.49
CA ASN A 132 -21.79 -7.29 -32.97
C ASN A 132 -21.65 -7.63 -31.47
N THR A 133 -21.43 -6.61 -30.64
CA THR A 133 -21.50 -6.69 -29.18
C THR A 133 -22.98 -6.81 -28.83
N GLN A 134 -23.49 -8.03 -28.95
CA GLN A 134 -24.70 -8.44 -28.25
C GLN A 134 -24.37 -8.35 -26.75
N PHE A 135 -24.59 -7.17 -26.17
CA PHE A 135 -24.77 -7.04 -24.73
C PHE A 135 -26.11 -7.69 -24.41
N GLU A 136 -26.05 -8.98 -24.10
CA GLU A 136 -27.12 -9.72 -23.45
C GLU A 136 -27.33 -9.07 -22.08
N LEU A 137 -28.30 -8.14 -22.01
CA LEU A 137 -28.80 -7.60 -20.77
C LEU A 137 -29.59 -8.72 -20.09
N ASP A 138 -28.88 -9.55 -19.32
CA ASP A 138 -29.51 -10.45 -18.35
C ASP A 138 -30.16 -9.60 -17.25
N SER A 139 -31.40 -9.27 -17.53
CA SER A 139 -32.39 -8.67 -16.66
C SER A 139 -32.88 -9.71 -15.65
N ALA A 140 -32.16 -9.90 -14.53
CA ALA A 140 -32.72 -10.51 -13.32
C ALA A 140 -31.79 -10.38 -12.10
N ALA A 141 -31.81 -9.22 -11.43
CA ALA A 141 -31.50 -9.16 -10.01
C ALA A 141 -32.23 -7.98 -9.36
N ASP A 142 -33.28 -8.30 -8.62
CA ASP A 142 -33.99 -7.41 -7.70
C ASP A 142 -33.00 -6.55 -6.89
N PRO A 143 -33.10 -5.21 -6.89
CA PRO A 143 -32.39 -4.40 -5.94
C PRO A 143 -33.04 -4.59 -4.56
N ALA A 144 -32.37 -5.38 -3.70
CA ALA A 144 -32.71 -5.46 -2.29
C ALA A 144 -32.77 -4.04 -1.68
N PRO A 145 -33.78 -3.72 -0.85
CA PRO A 145 -33.89 -2.41 -0.24
C PRO A 145 -32.68 -2.12 0.65
N LEU A 146 -32.01 -1.01 0.34
CA LEU A 146 -31.01 -0.36 1.18
C LEU A 146 -31.64 0.00 2.53
N VAL A 147 -31.57 -0.93 3.49
CA VAL A 147 -31.79 -0.64 4.90
C VAL A 147 -30.58 0.16 5.38
N MET A 148 -30.76 1.47 5.53
CA MET A 148 -29.81 2.37 6.18
C MET A 148 -29.79 2.10 7.69
N PRO A 149 -28.69 1.58 8.28
CA PRO A 149 -28.56 1.55 9.72
C PRO A 149 -28.22 2.96 10.22
N GLY A 150 -29.19 3.56 10.92
CA GLY A 150 -29.00 4.47 12.05
C GLY A 150 -27.91 5.54 11.92
N ALA A 151 -28.32 6.73 11.48
CA ALA A 151 -27.58 7.95 11.75
C ALA A 151 -27.39 8.13 13.27
N PRO A 152 -26.15 8.22 13.79
CA PRO A 152 -25.95 8.64 15.17
C PRO A 152 -26.31 10.13 15.29
N ALA A 153 -27.07 10.42 16.35
CA ALA A 153 -27.64 11.71 16.69
C ALA A 153 -26.65 12.87 16.57
N LEU A 154 -27.12 13.93 15.92
CA LEU A 154 -26.53 15.26 15.95
C LEU A 154 -26.34 15.70 17.40
N LEU A 155 -25.07 15.85 17.80
CA LEU A 155 -24.70 16.47 19.05
C LEU A 155 -24.99 17.96 18.93
N SER A 156 -26.07 18.38 19.58
CA SER A 156 -26.49 19.77 19.75
C SER A 156 -25.38 20.53 20.49
N ILE A 157 -24.59 21.31 19.76
CA ILE A 157 -23.64 22.27 20.33
C ILE A 157 -24.46 23.52 20.66
N ALA A 158 -24.77 23.66 21.93
CA ALA A 158 -25.41 24.85 22.50
C ALA A 158 -24.46 26.06 22.46
N PRO A 159 -24.99 27.28 22.29
CA PRO A 159 -24.18 28.49 22.19
C PRO A 159 -23.71 28.99 23.56
N GLU A 160 -22.47 29.47 23.56
CA GLU A 160 -22.08 30.80 24.05
C GLU A 160 -22.64 31.23 25.41
N LYS A 161 -21.80 31.10 26.45
CA LYS A 161 -21.96 31.82 27.72
C LYS A 161 -20.64 32.48 28.12
N GLU A 162 -20.55 33.73 27.70
CA GLU A 162 -20.33 34.91 28.54
C GLU A 162 -19.26 34.84 29.64
N ALA A 163 -18.29 35.73 29.47
CA ALA A 163 -17.19 36.05 30.36
C ALA A 163 -17.64 36.38 31.80
N ALA A 164 -16.85 35.93 32.77
CA ALA A 164 -16.81 36.49 34.11
C ALA A 164 -15.38 36.39 34.70
N PRO A 165 -15.00 37.30 35.62
CA PRO A 165 -13.62 37.72 35.82
C PRO A 165 -12.80 36.90 36.83
N VAL A 166 -11.50 36.97 36.59
CA VAL A 166 -10.33 36.75 37.46
C VAL A 166 -10.66 36.77 38.96
N SER A 167 -10.68 35.58 39.58
CA SER A 167 -10.69 35.40 41.03
C SER A 167 -9.28 35.10 41.52
N SER A 168 -8.64 36.10 42.11
CA SER A 168 -7.40 36.02 42.85
C SER A 168 -7.54 35.07 44.04
N VAL A 169 -6.92 33.89 43.97
CA VAL A 169 -6.78 32.97 45.10
C VAL A 169 -5.53 33.38 45.90
N PRO A 170 -5.65 33.69 47.20
CA PRO A 170 -4.51 34.00 48.04
C PRO A 170 -3.68 32.74 48.31
N LEU A 171 -2.39 32.87 48.04
CA LEU A 171 -1.34 31.90 48.31
C LEU A 171 -1.29 31.59 49.82
N PRO A 172 -1.44 30.33 50.28
CA PRO A 172 -1.15 30.00 51.67
C PRO A 172 0.36 30.00 51.89
N ASP A 173 0.79 30.69 52.95
CA ASP A 173 2.15 30.68 53.48
C ASP A 173 2.53 29.28 53.96
N ILE A 174 3.22 28.52 53.11
CA ILE A 174 3.77 27.21 53.47
C ILE A 174 5.12 27.47 54.14
N LYS A 175 5.12 27.57 55.46
CA LYS A 175 6.32 27.46 56.29
C LYS A 175 6.94 26.08 56.07
N THR A 176 8.04 26.03 55.33
CA THR A 176 8.85 24.84 55.10
C THR A 176 9.59 24.46 56.38
N PRO A 177 9.31 23.29 57.00
CA PRO A 177 10.24 22.72 57.97
C PRO A 177 11.45 22.16 57.22
N THR A 178 12.59 22.82 57.39
CA THR A 178 13.90 22.31 56.95
C THR A 178 14.21 21.03 57.72
N LEU A 179 13.91 19.88 57.11
CA LEU A 179 14.37 18.58 57.57
C LEU A 179 15.67 18.20 56.84
N PRO A 180 16.66 17.61 57.54
CA PRO A 180 17.97 17.30 56.98
C PRO A 180 17.88 16.25 55.87
N LEU A 181 18.43 16.60 54.70
CA LEU A 181 18.35 15.92 53.40
C LEU A 181 19.13 14.58 53.32
N SER A 182 19.71 14.10 54.42
CA SER A 182 20.82 13.11 54.36
C SER A 182 20.50 11.70 54.86
N ALA A 183 19.26 11.38 55.28
CA ALA A 183 18.98 10.09 55.93
C ALA A 183 17.86 9.22 55.30
N ALA A 184 17.35 9.55 54.11
CA ALA A 184 16.21 8.83 53.49
C ALA A 184 16.50 8.18 52.13
N ILE A 185 17.77 7.89 51.81
CA ILE A 185 18.16 7.19 50.56
C ILE A 185 18.20 5.66 50.74
N GLU A 186 17.88 5.14 51.91
CA GLU A 186 17.95 3.70 52.16
C GLU A 186 16.56 3.04 52.01
N ALA A 187 16.46 2.21 50.97
CA ALA A 187 15.43 1.19 50.72
C ALA A 187 14.04 1.65 50.25
N GLN A 188 13.95 2.19 49.03
CA GLN A 188 12.77 1.91 48.19
C GLN A 188 13.02 0.62 47.39
N PRO A 189 12.31 -0.49 47.64
CA PRO A 189 12.35 -1.63 46.73
C PRO A 189 11.78 -1.15 45.39
N ALA A 190 12.59 -1.20 44.33
CA ALA A 190 12.20 -0.84 42.98
C ALA A 190 10.96 -1.64 42.58
N LEU A 191 9.78 -1.05 42.76
CA LEU A 191 8.54 -1.59 42.24
C LEU A 191 8.69 -1.56 40.71
N PRO A 192 8.64 -2.72 40.03
CA PRO A 192 8.75 -2.75 38.58
C PRO A 192 7.63 -1.88 38.01
N PRO A 193 7.95 -0.99 37.06
CA PRO A 193 7.02 0.02 36.60
C PRO A 193 5.76 -0.67 36.03
N ASP A 194 4.57 -0.15 36.37
CA ASP A 194 3.27 -0.79 36.10
C ASP A 194 3.02 -1.18 34.63
N TRP A 195 3.78 -0.61 33.68
CA TRP A 195 3.72 -0.99 32.28
C TRP A 195 4.32 -2.38 32.02
N GLU A 196 5.32 -2.81 32.79
CA GLU A 196 5.94 -4.13 32.66
C GLU A 196 4.96 -5.24 33.08
N ARG A 197 4.16 -4.99 34.13
CA ARG A 197 3.04 -5.87 34.52
C ARG A 197 1.96 -5.94 33.45
N ARG A 198 1.68 -4.85 32.73
CA ARG A 198 0.72 -4.82 31.62
C ARG A 198 1.24 -5.60 30.40
N ASN A 199 2.50 -5.43 30.03
CA ASN A 199 3.12 -6.18 28.92
C ASN A 199 3.13 -7.68 29.21
N LYS A 200 3.55 -8.08 30.41
CA LYS A 200 3.56 -9.49 30.82
C LYS A 200 2.16 -10.13 30.82
N ARG A 201 1.11 -9.35 31.10
CA ARG A 201 -0.29 -9.81 30.97
C ARG A 201 -0.70 -9.96 29.50
N GLN A 202 -0.27 -9.08 28.60
CA GLN A 202 -0.54 -9.18 27.17
C GLN A 202 0.17 -10.38 26.55
N GLU A 203 1.44 -10.64 26.88
CA GLU A 203 2.18 -11.81 26.42
C GLU A 203 1.52 -13.13 26.87
N ARG A 204 1.03 -13.18 28.11
CA ARG A 204 0.26 -14.33 28.60
C ARG A 204 -1.03 -14.55 27.80
N ARG A 205 -1.76 -13.50 27.45
CA ARG A 205 -2.97 -13.60 26.61
C ARG A 205 -2.64 -14.09 25.20
N GLN A 206 -1.63 -13.50 24.56
CA GLN A 206 -1.20 -13.90 23.22
C GLN A 206 -0.67 -15.35 23.17
N SER A 207 0.08 -15.77 24.19
CA SER A 207 0.55 -17.16 24.26
C SER A 207 -0.60 -18.17 24.43
N THR A 208 -1.65 -17.81 25.19
CA THR A 208 -2.85 -18.65 25.30
C THR A 208 -3.67 -18.71 24.02
N GLU A 209 -3.79 -17.58 23.30
CA GLU A 209 -4.48 -17.53 22.00
C GLU A 209 -3.75 -18.37 20.94
N ARG A 210 -2.42 -18.24 20.83
CA ARG A 210 -1.61 -19.07 19.92
C ARG A 210 -1.74 -20.57 20.22
N ARG A 211 -1.78 -20.96 21.51
CA ARG A 211 -2.02 -22.35 21.89
C ARG A 211 -3.43 -22.82 21.52
N GLN A 212 -4.44 -21.97 21.64
CA GLN A 212 -5.80 -22.30 21.20
C GLN A 212 -5.90 -22.42 19.68
N GLU A 213 -5.28 -21.52 18.93
CA GLU A 213 -5.21 -21.61 17.46
C GLU A 213 -4.51 -22.88 17.02
N GLN A 214 -3.34 -23.22 17.58
CA GLN A 214 -2.66 -24.48 17.29
C GLN A 214 -3.55 -25.69 17.58
N ARG A 215 -4.32 -25.68 18.68
CA ARG A 215 -5.29 -26.74 18.98
C ARG A 215 -6.44 -26.78 17.98
N ARG A 216 -6.90 -25.63 17.46
CA ARG A 216 -7.92 -25.60 16.40
C ARG A 216 -7.38 -26.22 15.12
N TYR A 217 -6.16 -25.88 14.70
CA TYR A 217 -5.55 -26.49 13.52
C TYR A 217 -5.30 -28.00 13.71
N GLN A 218 -4.86 -28.42 14.89
CA GLN A 218 -4.62 -29.84 15.17
C GLN A 218 -5.92 -30.66 15.26
N LYS A 219 -7.06 -30.03 15.59
CA LYS A 219 -8.38 -30.68 15.59
C LYS A 219 -9.00 -30.79 14.19
N VAL A 220 -8.48 -30.04 13.21
CA VAL A 220 -8.78 -30.25 11.79
C VAL A 220 -7.74 -31.20 11.22
N GLU A 221 -7.60 -32.38 11.84
CA GLU A 221 -6.95 -33.49 11.16
C GLU A 221 -7.96 -33.96 10.10
N PRO A 222 -7.63 -33.89 8.80
CA PRO A 222 -8.54 -34.32 7.75
C PRO A 222 -8.86 -35.79 7.99
N SER A 223 -10.14 -36.10 8.18
CA SER A 223 -10.64 -37.48 8.22
C SER A 223 -9.97 -38.22 7.07
N PRO A 224 -9.33 -39.39 7.31
CA PRO A 224 -8.74 -40.16 6.23
C PRO A 224 -9.82 -40.36 5.19
N ILE A 225 -9.62 -39.76 4.02
CA ILE A 225 -10.53 -39.88 2.88
C ILE A 225 -10.69 -41.38 2.67
N PRO A 226 -11.90 -41.96 2.80
CA PRO A 226 -12.09 -43.37 2.54
C PRO A 226 -11.63 -43.61 1.11
N LEU A 227 -10.53 -44.34 0.96
CA LEU A 227 -9.96 -44.72 -0.31
C LEU A 227 -11.07 -45.42 -1.09
N GLN A 228 -11.63 -44.72 -2.08
CA GLN A 228 -12.57 -45.32 -2.99
C GLN A 228 -11.84 -46.45 -3.74
N PRO A 229 -12.42 -47.65 -3.85
CA PRO A 229 -11.81 -48.74 -4.60
C PRO A 229 -11.59 -48.27 -6.04
N SER A 230 -10.33 -48.22 -6.44
CA SER A 230 -9.89 -47.85 -7.78
C SER A 230 -10.62 -48.69 -8.82
N VAL A 231 -11.45 -48.06 -9.63
CA VAL A 231 -11.94 -48.64 -10.89
C VAL A 231 -10.71 -48.85 -11.77
N ALA A 232 -10.36 -50.11 -12.00
CA ALA A 232 -9.24 -50.53 -12.82
C ALA A 232 -9.51 -50.19 -14.29
N TRP A 233 -9.08 -49.01 -14.73
CA TRP A 233 -8.97 -48.71 -16.14
C TRP A 233 -7.74 -49.42 -16.69
N HIS A 234 -7.96 -50.52 -17.41
CA HIS A 234 -6.95 -51.18 -18.22
C HIS A 234 -6.53 -50.24 -19.36
N PHE A 235 -5.41 -49.53 -19.17
CA PHE A 235 -4.71 -48.86 -20.26
C PHE A 235 -3.74 -49.86 -20.91
N PRO A 236 -3.88 -50.16 -22.22
CA PRO A 236 -2.90 -50.96 -22.92
C PRO A 236 -1.57 -50.22 -23.01
N SER A 237 -0.51 -50.88 -22.56
CA SER A 237 0.86 -50.40 -22.54
C SER A 237 1.37 -50.14 -23.96
N PHE A 238 1.40 -48.89 -24.41
CA PHE A 238 2.21 -48.49 -25.56
C PHE A 238 3.63 -48.22 -25.08
N SER A 239 4.55 -49.10 -25.49
CA SER A 239 5.99 -49.01 -25.26
C SER A 239 6.57 -47.72 -25.86
N ILE A 240 6.86 -46.73 -25.02
CA ILE A 240 7.69 -45.57 -25.37
C ILE A 240 9.16 -46.01 -25.28
N GLY A 241 9.60 -46.74 -26.29
CA GLY A 241 11.01 -46.98 -26.57
C GLY A 241 11.35 -46.27 -27.88
N VAL A 242 12.46 -45.54 -27.90
CA VAL A 242 13.08 -44.89 -29.08
C VAL A 242 12.58 -43.47 -29.42
N ILE A 243 12.86 -42.47 -28.56
CA ILE A 243 13.03 -41.07 -28.99
C ILE A 243 14.22 -40.42 -28.24
N VAL A 244 15.39 -41.07 -28.26
CA VAL A 244 16.65 -40.42 -27.81
C VAL A 244 17.67 -40.31 -28.96
N GLY A 245 17.43 -40.95 -30.12
CA GLY A 245 18.38 -40.95 -31.24
C GLY A 245 18.28 -39.80 -32.24
N ALA A 246 17.12 -39.12 -32.36
CA ALA A 246 16.92 -38.15 -33.45
C ALA A 246 17.43 -36.73 -33.13
N GLY A 247 17.52 -36.34 -31.85
CA GLY A 247 17.97 -34.99 -31.46
C GLY A 247 19.47 -34.75 -31.64
N ALA A 248 20.30 -35.79 -31.51
CA ALA A 248 21.75 -35.65 -31.61
C ALA A 248 22.26 -35.49 -33.06
N VAL A 249 21.53 -36.02 -34.05
CA VAL A 249 21.93 -35.90 -35.47
C VAL A 249 21.61 -34.51 -36.03
N LEU A 250 20.54 -33.86 -35.57
CA LEU A 250 20.19 -32.50 -35.99
C LEU A 250 21.13 -31.44 -35.40
N LEU A 251 21.71 -31.67 -34.22
CA LEU A 251 22.70 -30.77 -33.61
C LEU A 251 24.08 -30.85 -34.30
N TYR A 252 24.44 -32.01 -34.87
CA TYR A 252 25.73 -32.18 -35.57
C TYR A 252 25.73 -31.55 -36.98
N LEU A 253 24.58 -31.53 -37.66
CA LEU A 253 24.42 -30.91 -38.98
C LEU A 253 24.34 -29.38 -38.96
N TRP A 254 24.19 -28.76 -37.79
CA TRP A 254 24.18 -27.30 -37.65
C TRP A 254 25.56 -26.72 -37.30
N TRP A 255 26.55 -27.57 -37.00
CA TRP A 255 27.88 -27.15 -36.55
C TRP A 255 29.00 -27.37 -37.59
N VAL A 256 28.70 -28.02 -38.73
CA VAL A 256 29.60 -28.20 -39.88
C VAL A 256 29.07 -27.41 -41.05
#